data_AF-A0A317I0K8-F1
#
_entry.id   AF-A0A317I0K8-F1
#
_cell.length_a   1.000
_cell.length_b   1.000
_cell.length_c   1.000
_cell.angle_alpha   90.00
_cell.angle_beta   90.00
_cell.angle_gamma   90.00
#
_symmetry.space_group_name_H-M   'P 1'
#
loop_
_entity.id
_entity.type
_entity.pdbx_description
1 polymer ?
#
loop_
_entity_poly.entity_id
_entity_poly.type
_entity_poly.pdbx_seq_one_letter_code
_entity_poly.pdbx_strand_id
1 'polypeptide(L)'
;MVRITTFCLLVLLSVGIILPYANSAHGIRQSAQMGQRNHHRYHSRAWWRRYRARMRRKRAAAALAHRNALLAVPTNIQVGDLGNVVISQSPMTITSTPSRVAPNAPVPMSLTTPLTLPVSAPATASVPRTLTTTPTVQVAVTTSTAPVTQTAPVPVASSTNVASLKPKAKSAIALPGQMNLAVVALSRPNPAFLTSREASRMLAGVDIGDLRRIVIDKMVVAGGWVINDYVSDVNGARVFVVLARTPKDAREPEKVWTFYFTEMGGRIYGLTTDSAVENSDRMAEEAERVITALHARAEANK
;
A
#
# COMPACT_ATOMS: atom_id res chain seq x y z
N MET A 1 -45.22 -45.52 24.29
CA MET A 1 -44.08 -44.60 24.57
C MET A 1 -42.72 -45.27 24.35
N VAL A 2 -42.48 -46.49 24.87
CA VAL A 2 -41.19 -47.21 24.71
C VAL A 2 -40.79 -47.52 23.25
N ARG A 3 -41.77 -47.73 22.36
CA ARG A 3 -41.48 -48.03 20.95
C ARG A 3 -40.89 -46.84 20.17
N ILE A 4 -41.24 -45.61 20.54
CA ILE A 4 -40.75 -44.39 19.88
C ILE A 4 -39.30 -44.12 20.28
N THR A 5 -38.96 -44.35 21.55
CA THR A 5 -37.59 -44.17 22.05
C THR A 5 -36.61 -45.14 21.41
N THR A 6 -37.02 -46.39 21.12
CA THR A 6 -36.17 -47.35 20.39
C THR A 6 -35.92 -46.93 18.94
N PHE A 7 -36.91 -46.38 18.24
CA PHE A 7 -36.70 -45.90 16.87
C PHE A 7 -35.79 -44.66 16.83
N CYS A 8 -35.94 -43.71 17.75
CA CYS A 8 -35.05 -42.55 17.83
C CYS A 8 -33.59 -42.95 18.10
N LEU A 9 -33.35 -43.90 19.00
CA LEU A 9 -31.99 -44.37 19.30
C LEU A 9 -31.36 -45.10 18.11
N LEU A 10 -32.14 -45.88 17.37
CA LEU A 10 -31.65 -46.62 16.20
C LEU A 10 -31.24 -45.66 15.06
N VAL A 11 -32.01 -44.59 14.84
CA VAL A 11 -31.68 -43.55 13.85
C VAL A 11 -30.43 -42.76 14.25
N LEU A 12 -30.30 -42.37 15.53
CA LEU A 12 -29.11 -41.64 15.99
C LEU A 12 -27.85 -42.51 15.91
N LEU A 13 -27.96 -43.80 16.20
CA LEU A 13 -26.86 -44.75 16.07
C LEU A 13 -26.45 -44.93 14.59
N SER A 14 -27.41 -45.00 13.66
CA SER A 14 -27.09 -45.15 12.23
C SER A 14 -26.39 -43.90 11.66
N VAL A 15 -26.81 -42.70 12.07
CA VAL A 15 -26.19 -41.43 11.63
C VAL A 15 -24.77 -41.30 12.20
N GLY A 16 -24.54 -41.70 13.45
CA GLY A 16 -23.22 -41.66 14.08
C GLY A 16 -22.20 -42.58 13.39
N ILE A 17 -22.62 -43.76 12.91
CA ILE A 17 -21.74 -44.71 12.21
C ILE A 17 -21.43 -44.26 10.77
N ILE A 18 -22.33 -43.52 10.12
CA ILE A 18 -22.14 -43.06 8.73
C ILE A 18 -21.31 -41.77 8.63
N LEU A 19 -21.31 -40.91 9.66
CA LEU A 19 -20.58 -39.64 9.67
C LEU A 19 -19.06 -39.73 9.37
N PRO A 20 -18.28 -40.69 9.92
CA PRO A 20 -16.85 -40.77 9.62
C PRO A 20 -16.54 -41.22 8.18
N TYR A 21 -17.48 -41.88 7.49
CA TYR A 21 -17.26 -42.37 6.13
C TYR A 21 -17.67 -41.36 5.05
N ALA A 22 -18.64 -40.48 5.32
CA ALA A 22 -19.02 -39.42 4.38
C ALA A 22 -17.89 -38.38 4.15
N ASN A 23 -16.97 -38.24 5.10
CA ASN A 23 -15.82 -37.33 4.97
C ASN A 23 -14.66 -37.91 4.14
N SER A 24 -14.75 -39.17 3.71
CA SER A 24 -13.65 -39.90 3.04
C SER A 24 -13.75 -39.97 1.52
N ALA A 25 -14.82 -39.41 0.92
CA ALA A 25 -15.04 -39.44 -0.53
C ALA A 25 -14.48 -38.21 -1.28
N HIS A 26 -14.01 -37.18 -0.58
CA HIS A 26 -13.23 -36.10 -1.20
C HIS A 26 -11.75 -36.46 -1.05
N GLY A 27 -11.12 -36.81 -2.18
CA GLY A 27 -9.71 -37.16 -2.30
C GLY A 27 -8.76 -36.03 -1.90
N ILE A 28 -8.68 -35.76 -0.61
CA ILE A 28 -7.60 -35.02 0.02
C ILE A 28 -6.42 -35.99 0.03
N ARG A 29 -5.64 -35.93 -1.06
CA ARG A 29 -4.26 -36.38 -1.04
C ARG A 29 -3.63 -35.74 0.19
N GLN A 30 -3.39 -36.54 1.22
CA GLN A 30 -2.41 -36.30 2.25
C GLN A 30 -1.05 -36.19 1.53
N SER A 31 -0.77 -35.01 0.95
CA SER A 31 0.60 -34.64 0.64
C SER A 31 1.28 -34.51 1.99
N ALA A 32 2.11 -35.50 2.28
CA ALA A 32 2.99 -35.55 3.43
C ALA A 32 3.47 -34.15 3.82
N GLN A 33 3.41 -33.86 5.11
CA GLN A 33 4.18 -32.82 5.77
C GLN A 33 5.66 -33.02 5.47
N MET A 34 6.11 -32.61 4.29
CA MET A 34 7.51 -32.30 4.07
C MET A 34 7.68 -30.89 4.61
N GLY A 35 8.11 -30.80 5.86
CA GLY A 35 8.44 -29.56 6.53
C GLY A 35 9.39 -28.74 5.66
N GLN A 36 8.82 -27.79 4.91
CA GLN A 36 9.56 -26.68 4.32
C GLN A 36 10.04 -25.84 5.49
N ARG A 37 11.19 -26.23 6.05
CA ARG A 37 12.00 -25.37 6.88
C ARG A 37 12.19 -24.08 6.09
N ASN A 38 11.52 -23.02 6.54
CA ASN A 38 11.71 -21.67 6.05
C ASN A 38 13.15 -21.29 6.37
N HIS A 39 14.07 -21.67 5.49
CA HIS A 39 15.41 -21.13 5.49
C HIS A 39 15.26 -19.64 5.23
N HIS A 40 15.38 -18.83 6.29
CA HIS A 40 15.62 -17.40 6.15
C HIS A 40 16.81 -17.26 5.21
N ARG A 41 16.53 -16.96 3.94
CA ARG A 41 17.56 -16.71 2.94
C ARG A 41 18.25 -15.45 3.41
N TYR A 42 19.35 -15.64 4.13
CA TYR A 42 20.23 -14.55 4.52
C TYR A 42 20.76 -13.95 3.22
N HIS A 43 20.11 -12.88 2.77
CA HIS A 43 20.47 -12.22 1.54
C HIS A 43 21.86 -11.61 1.75
N SER A 44 22.84 -12.13 1.01
CA SER A 44 24.22 -11.67 1.09
C SER A 44 24.29 -10.14 0.92
N ARG A 45 25.30 -9.49 1.52
CA ARG A 45 25.51 -8.04 1.36
C ARG A 45 25.61 -7.62 -0.12
N ALA A 46 26.01 -8.54 -1.01
CA ALA A 46 26.03 -8.34 -2.45
C ALA A 46 24.60 -8.23 -3.04
N TRP A 47 23.66 -9.04 -2.56
CA TRP A 47 22.25 -8.95 -2.95
C TRP A 47 21.67 -7.57 -2.60
N TRP A 48 21.91 -7.08 -1.39
CA TRP A 48 21.44 -5.75 -0.96
C TRP A 48 22.03 -4.60 -1.77
N ARG A 49 23.28 -4.72 -2.23
CA ARG A 49 23.90 -3.75 -3.14
C ARG A 49 23.20 -3.74 -4.49
N ARG A 50 22.94 -4.92 -5.08
CA ARG A 50 22.23 -5.05 -6.36
C ARG A 50 20.78 -4.56 -6.26
N TYR A 51 20.10 -4.88 -5.16
CA TYR A 51 18.74 -4.41 -4.90
C TYR A 51 18.69 -2.88 -4.80
N ARG A 52 19.59 -2.26 -4.03
CA ARG A 52 19.68 -0.78 -3.94
C ARG A 52 20.02 -0.13 -5.28
N ALA A 53 20.92 -0.71 -6.07
CA ALA A 53 21.23 -0.23 -7.42
C ALA A 53 19.99 -0.29 -8.33
N ARG A 54 19.21 -1.38 -8.25
CA ARG A 54 17.95 -1.54 -9.00
C ARG A 54 16.91 -0.48 -8.58
N MET A 55 16.79 -0.21 -7.29
CA MET A 55 15.89 0.84 -6.78
C MET A 55 16.32 2.25 -7.22
N ARG A 56 17.63 2.55 -7.25
CA ARG A 56 18.14 3.82 -7.80
C ARG A 56 17.83 3.97 -9.29
N ARG A 57 18.01 2.91 -10.08
CA ARG A 57 17.65 2.91 -11.51
C ARG A 57 16.15 3.16 -11.72
N LYS A 58 15.28 2.52 -10.93
CA LYS A 58 13.83 2.78 -10.99
C LYS A 58 13.48 4.23 -10.67
N ARG A 59 14.10 4.83 -9.64
CA ARG A 59 13.88 6.25 -9.29
C ARG A 59 14.38 7.21 -10.38
N ALA A 60 15.56 6.96 -10.95
CA ALA A 60 16.09 7.77 -12.04
C ALA A 60 15.21 7.70 -13.30
N ALA A 61 14.71 6.51 -13.65
CA ALA A 61 13.77 6.33 -14.76
C ALA A 61 12.44 7.08 -14.51
N ALA A 62 11.90 7.01 -13.30
CA ALA A 62 10.69 7.74 -12.93
C ALA A 62 10.89 9.27 -12.99
N ALA A 63 12.06 9.78 -12.56
CA ALA A 63 12.38 11.21 -12.65
C ALA A 63 12.49 11.70 -14.11
N LEU A 64 13.10 10.89 -14.99
CA LEU A 64 13.13 11.20 -16.43
C LEU A 64 11.73 11.17 -17.05
N ALA A 65 10.87 10.22 -16.67
CA ALA A 65 9.49 10.18 -17.13
C ALA A 65 8.71 11.43 -16.69
N HIS A 66 8.88 11.89 -15.45
CA HIS A 66 8.27 13.13 -14.97
C HIS A 66 8.77 14.36 -15.73
N ARG A 67 10.08 14.43 -16.01
CA ARG A 67 10.65 15.52 -16.83
C ARG A 67 10.10 15.53 -18.24
N ASN A 68 9.97 14.36 -18.88
CA ASN A 68 9.38 14.24 -20.21
C ASN A 68 7.90 14.62 -20.22
N ALA A 69 7.14 14.30 -19.16
CA ALA A 69 5.75 14.70 -19.03
C ALA A 69 5.57 16.23 -18.92
N LEU A 70 6.49 16.93 -18.24
CA LEU A 70 6.47 18.40 -18.17
C LEU A 70 6.86 19.09 -19.49
N LEU A 71 7.67 18.43 -20.32
CA LEU A 71 8.08 18.95 -21.63
C LEU A 71 7.09 18.60 -22.74
N ALA A 72 6.12 17.71 -22.48
CA ALA A 72 5.01 17.46 -23.39
C ALA A 72 4.06 18.65 -23.34
N VAL A 73 4.40 19.71 -24.08
CA VAL A 73 3.51 20.84 -24.35
C VAL A 73 2.24 20.29 -25.00
N PRO A 74 1.04 20.59 -24.48
CA PRO A 74 -0.20 20.15 -25.09
C PRO A 74 -0.32 20.77 -26.49
N THR A 75 -0.26 19.95 -27.54
CA THR A 75 -0.39 20.36 -28.94
C THR A 75 -1.85 20.66 -29.35
N ASN A 76 -2.72 21.01 -28.40
CA ASN A 76 -4.14 21.23 -28.66
C ASN A 76 -4.62 22.58 -28.09
N ILE A 77 -4.00 23.67 -28.55
CA ILE A 77 -4.61 24.99 -28.50
C ILE A 77 -5.05 25.29 -29.92
N GLN A 78 -6.36 25.18 -30.18
CA GLN A 78 -6.94 25.66 -31.43
C GLN A 78 -6.86 27.20 -31.46
N VAL A 79 -6.23 27.73 -32.50
CA VAL A 79 -5.95 29.17 -32.72
C VAL A 79 -7.23 29.91 -33.18
N GLY A 80 -8.36 29.70 -32.51
CA GLY A 80 -9.68 30.11 -33.01
C GLY A 80 -10.43 31.17 -32.22
N ASP A 81 -10.05 31.48 -30.97
CA ASP A 81 -10.95 32.25 -30.09
C ASP A 81 -10.21 33.30 -29.25
N LEU A 82 -9.69 34.33 -29.91
CA LEU A 82 -9.04 35.50 -29.29
C LEU A 82 -9.74 36.80 -29.72
N GLY A 83 -11.03 36.90 -29.40
CA GLY A 83 -11.85 38.07 -29.71
C GLY A 83 -12.70 38.53 -28.54
N ASN A 84 -12.17 38.61 -27.32
CA ASN A 84 -12.58 39.53 -26.25
C ASN A 84 -12.05 39.07 -24.89
N VAL A 85 -10.87 39.55 -24.49
CA VAL A 85 -10.56 39.70 -23.07
C VAL A 85 -9.92 41.07 -22.85
N VAL A 86 -10.68 41.91 -22.18
CA VAL A 86 -10.33 43.25 -21.71
C VAL A 86 -9.16 43.15 -20.73
N ILE A 87 -8.05 43.80 -21.07
CA ILE A 87 -6.87 43.93 -20.21
C ILE A 87 -7.15 45.06 -19.23
N SER A 88 -7.44 44.73 -17.98
CA SER A 88 -7.46 45.68 -16.86
C SER A 88 -6.03 45.82 -16.34
N GLN A 89 -5.41 46.97 -16.59
CA GLN A 89 -4.05 47.30 -16.14
C GLN A 89 -4.09 47.91 -14.74
N SER A 90 -3.39 47.30 -13.79
CA SER A 90 -3.08 47.89 -12.48
C SER A 90 -1.64 48.44 -12.51
N PRO A 91 -1.38 49.70 -12.15
CA PRO A 91 -0.02 50.24 -12.15
C PRO A 91 0.78 49.79 -10.91
N MET A 92 2.00 49.31 -11.14
CA MET A 92 3.02 49.04 -10.10
C MET A 92 3.74 50.33 -9.72
N THR A 93 3.77 50.63 -8.42
CA THR A 93 4.64 51.67 -7.83
C THR A 93 5.98 51.06 -7.45
N ILE A 94 7.04 51.51 -8.11
CA ILE A 94 8.44 51.19 -7.79
C ILE A 94 9.00 52.32 -6.92
N THR A 95 9.26 52.03 -5.64
CA THR A 95 9.96 52.94 -4.73
C THR A 95 11.43 52.53 -4.64
N SER A 96 12.29 53.31 -5.27
CA SER A 96 13.75 53.26 -5.14
C SER A 96 14.20 54.14 -3.98
N THR A 97 15.05 53.61 -3.09
CA THR A 97 15.74 54.41 -2.06
C THR A 97 17.24 54.08 -2.10
N PRO A 98 18.15 55.07 -2.19
CA PRO A 98 19.59 54.83 -2.37
C PRO A 98 20.40 54.76 -1.07
N SER A 99 21.57 54.11 -1.19
CA SER A 99 22.67 53.90 -0.25
C SER A 99 23.10 55.07 0.64
N ARG A 100 23.58 54.74 1.85
CA ARG A 100 24.64 55.52 2.52
C ARG A 100 25.65 54.64 3.28
N VAL A 101 26.91 54.88 2.94
CA VAL A 101 28.21 54.39 3.44
C VAL A 101 28.40 54.76 4.92
N ALA A 102 29.03 53.96 5.80
CA ALA A 102 30.47 54.04 6.13
C ALA A 102 30.84 53.11 7.32
N PRO A 103 32.15 52.87 7.58
CA PRO A 103 32.70 51.66 8.19
C PRO A 103 33.07 51.82 9.69
N ASN A 104 33.33 50.71 10.39
CA ASN A 104 34.38 50.60 11.40
C ASN A 104 34.58 49.15 11.88
N ALA A 105 35.76 48.61 11.61
CA ALA A 105 36.48 47.65 12.46
C ALA A 105 37.58 48.48 13.18
N PRO A 106 38.20 48.08 14.32
CA PRO A 106 39.00 46.86 14.37
C PRO A 106 39.21 46.17 15.76
N VAL A 107 39.95 45.05 15.67
CA VAL A 107 40.89 44.37 16.60
C VAL A 107 40.44 43.46 17.78
N PRO A 108 41.29 42.43 18.09
CA PRO A 108 40.97 41.19 18.81
C PRO A 108 41.51 41.17 20.24
N MET A 109 41.07 40.19 21.05
CA MET A 109 41.83 39.73 22.22
C MET A 109 41.76 38.21 22.38
N SER A 110 42.95 37.63 22.47
CA SER A 110 43.30 36.26 22.83
C SER A 110 43.36 36.09 24.35
N LEU A 111 43.07 34.90 24.89
CA LEU A 111 43.69 34.33 26.13
C LEU A 111 43.19 32.86 26.27
N THR A 112 44.01 31.83 26.04
CA THR A 112 44.98 31.14 26.93
C THR A 112 44.42 29.84 27.57
N THR A 113 45.18 28.78 27.33
CA THR A 113 45.28 27.36 27.81
C THR A 113 45.29 27.18 29.36
N PRO A 114 45.41 25.97 30.01
CA PRO A 114 46.07 24.68 29.64
C PRO A 114 45.30 23.36 30.00
N LEU A 115 45.51 22.20 29.34
CA LEU A 115 46.49 21.09 29.53
C LEU A 115 46.41 20.27 30.86
N THR A 116 46.09 18.96 30.78
CA THR A 116 46.77 17.75 31.39
C THR A 116 45.84 16.52 31.31
N LEU A 117 46.08 15.48 30.50
CA LEU A 117 47.02 14.33 30.53
C LEU A 117 46.36 13.00 31.01
N PRO A 118 46.87 11.82 30.56
CA PRO A 118 46.11 10.57 30.37
C PRO A 118 46.44 9.48 31.40
N VAL A 119 45.64 8.40 31.43
CA VAL A 119 45.99 7.14 32.10
C VAL A 119 45.83 5.95 31.14
N SER A 120 46.88 5.12 31.18
CA SER A 120 47.22 3.99 30.33
C SER A 120 46.53 2.66 30.67
N ALA A 121 46.71 1.71 29.74
CA ALA A 121 46.26 0.32 29.62
C ALA A 121 46.72 -0.68 30.72
N PRO A 122 46.39 -1.99 30.60
CA PRO A 122 47.18 -2.97 29.79
C PRO A 122 46.27 -3.92 28.95
N ALA A 123 46.56 -4.29 27.70
CA ALA A 123 47.64 -5.12 27.12
C ALA A 123 47.53 -6.65 27.38
N THR A 124 47.22 -7.41 26.32
CA THR A 124 47.64 -8.80 25.96
C THR A 124 46.75 -9.26 24.78
N ALA A 125 47.17 -9.93 23.68
CA ALA A 125 48.47 -10.33 23.17
C ALA A 125 48.39 -10.53 21.62
N SER A 126 49.37 -9.99 20.91
CA SER A 126 50.03 -10.37 19.64
C SER A 126 49.65 -11.64 18.85
N VAL A 127 49.70 -11.56 17.48
CA VAL A 127 50.66 -12.23 16.55
C VAL A 127 50.35 -11.83 15.05
N PRO A 128 51.31 -11.85 14.07
CA PRO A 128 51.58 -10.72 13.13
C PRO A 128 51.53 -10.99 11.59
N ARG A 129 51.95 -9.96 10.81
CA ARG A 129 52.43 -9.87 9.39
C ARG A 129 51.36 -9.56 8.31
N THR A 130 51.55 -8.74 7.27
CA THR A 130 52.76 -8.16 6.62
C THR A 130 52.40 -6.85 5.87
N LEU A 131 53.37 -5.94 5.71
CA LEU A 131 53.32 -4.66 4.99
C LEU A 131 53.18 -4.84 3.46
N THR A 132 52.48 -3.93 2.77
CA THR A 132 52.84 -3.45 1.42
C THR A 132 52.24 -2.05 1.19
N THR A 133 53.07 -1.19 0.62
CA THR A 133 53.03 0.27 0.52
C THR A 133 52.10 0.84 -0.56
N THR A 134 51.63 2.07 -0.29
CA THR A 134 50.89 3.04 -1.12
C THR A 134 51.66 3.48 -2.38
N PRO A 135 51.00 4.06 -3.41
CA PRO A 135 50.78 5.51 -3.38
C PRO A 135 49.41 6.03 -3.86
N THR A 136 49.06 7.14 -3.20
CA THR A 136 48.10 8.22 -3.43
C THR A 136 47.97 8.74 -4.87
N VAL A 137 46.74 9.03 -5.30
CA VAL A 137 46.40 10.19 -6.16
C VAL A 137 45.06 10.77 -5.69
N GLN A 138 45.11 12.01 -5.20
CA GLN A 138 43.96 12.88 -4.94
C GLN A 138 43.88 13.91 -6.07
N VAL A 139 42.66 14.18 -6.57
CA VAL A 139 42.36 15.39 -7.33
C VAL A 139 41.12 16.02 -6.71
N ALA A 140 41.26 17.30 -6.39
CA ALA A 140 40.29 18.18 -5.75
C ALA A 140 39.15 18.59 -6.71
N VAL A 141 38.12 19.25 -6.18
CA VAL A 141 37.65 20.59 -6.59
C VAL A 141 36.27 20.89 -5.97
N THR A 142 36.29 21.87 -5.06
CA THR A 142 35.31 22.94 -4.74
C THR A 142 33.79 22.71 -4.88
N THR A 143 33.02 23.03 -3.85
CA THR A 143 32.31 24.33 -3.69
C THR A 143 31.20 24.30 -2.63
N SER A 144 31.19 25.36 -1.82
CA SER A 144 30.03 26.15 -1.37
C SER A 144 28.92 25.52 -0.52
N THR A 145 28.97 25.89 0.75
CA THR A 145 27.87 25.92 1.73
C THR A 145 27.01 27.17 1.52
N ALA A 146 25.69 27.03 1.41
CA ALA A 146 24.71 28.06 1.81
C ALA A 146 23.28 27.46 1.93
N PRO A 147 22.40 28.01 2.79
CA PRO A 147 21.22 27.35 3.33
C PRO A 147 19.96 27.65 2.51
N VAL A 148 19.04 26.69 2.36
CA VAL A 148 17.70 26.99 1.85
C VAL A 148 16.62 26.25 2.65
N THR A 149 15.74 27.11 3.16
CA THR A 149 14.49 26.97 3.89
C THR A 149 13.56 25.88 3.35
N GLN A 150 13.02 25.07 4.27
CA GLN A 150 11.89 24.18 4.04
C GLN A 150 10.69 24.98 3.50
N THR A 151 10.18 24.56 2.34
CA THR A 151 8.79 24.84 1.96
C THR A 151 8.17 23.51 1.54
N ALA A 152 7.14 23.08 2.28
CA ALA A 152 6.42 21.85 2.05
C ALA A 152 5.61 21.93 0.74
N PRO A 153 5.66 20.91 -0.15
CA PRO A 153 4.69 20.82 -1.24
C PRO A 153 3.47 20.00 -0.78
N VAL A 154 2.33 20.67 -0.92
CA VAL A 154 0.96 20.16 -0.86
C VAL A 154 0.80 18.90 -1.73
N PRO A 155 0.15 17.82 -1.26
CA PRO A 155 -0.17 16.69 -2.13
C PRO A 155 -1.32 17.06 -3.09
N VAL A 156 -1.01 17.09 -4.39
CA VAL A 156 -2.00 17.13 -5.47
C VAL A 156 -2.70 15.77 -5.53
N ALA A 157 -3.92 15.70 -5.00
CA ALA A 157 -4.80 14.57 -5.15
C ALA A 157 -5.36 14.55 -6.57
N SER A 158 -4.91 13.60 -7.39
CA SER A 158 -5.61 13.25 -8.64
C SER A 158 -6.83 12.40 -8.30
N SER A 159 -7.89 13.03 -7.80
CA SER A 159 -9.20 12.41 -7.65
C SER A 159 -9.87 12.34 -9.02
N THR A 160 -9.71 11.24 -9.72
CA THR A 160 -10.61 10.92 -10.84
C THR A 160 -12.00 10.69 -10.22
N ASN A 161 -12.92 11.61 -10.46
CA ASN A 161 -14.33 11.54 -10.05
C ASN A 161 -14.96 10.25 -10.60
N VAL A 162 -14.96 9.18 -9.81
CA VAL A 162 -15.80 8.01 -10.06
C VAL A 162 -17.15 8.33 -9.43
N ALA A 163 -18.17 8.39 -10.29
CA ALA A 163 -19.55 8.68 -9.93
C ALA A 163 -19.94 8.01 -8.59
N SER A 164 -20.29 8.85 -7.62
CA SER A 164 -20.93 8.44 -6.38
C SER A 164 -22.24 7.71 -6.70
N LEU A 165 -22.19 6.39 -6.78
CA LEU A 165 -23.37 5.56 -6.85
C LEU A 165 -24.09 5.71 -5.51
N LYS A 166 -25.11 6.56 -5.48
CA LYS A 166 -26.01 6.71 -4.35
C LYS A 166 -27.06 5.60 -4.48
N PRO A 167 -26.96 4.49 -3.73
CA PRO A 167 -28.01 3.48 -3.77
C PRO A 167 -29.30 4.12 -3.26
N LYS A 168 -30.36 4.03 -4.05
CA LYS A 168 -31.72 4.43 -3.64
C LYS A 168 -32.23 3.35 -2.68
N ALA A 169 -31.75 3.40 -1.44
CA ALA A 169 -32.16 2.50 -0.38
C ALA A 169 -33.60 2.83 0.06
N LYS A 170 -34.53 1.90 -0.21
CA LYS A 170 -35.76 1.79 0.57
C LYS A 170 -35.34 1.19 1.92
N SER A 171 -35.57 1.93 3.00
CA SER A 171 -35.11 1.71 4.39
C SER A 171 -33.75 2.35 4.71
N ALA A 172 -33.82 3.61 5.13
CA ALA A 172 -32.68 4.40 5.58
C ALA A 172 -32.34 4.07 7.05
N ILE A 173 -31.74 2.90 7.27
CA ILE A 173 -30.94 2.70 8.49
C ILE A 173 -29.59 3.37 8.19
N ALA A 174 -29.21 4.36 8.99
CA ALA A 174 -27.93 5.05 8.85
C ALA A 174 -26.79 4.01 8.93
N LEU A 175 -25.94 3.96 7.90
CA LEU A 175 -24.81 3.03 7.89
C LEU A 175 -23.87 3.38 9.06
N PRO A 176 -23.48 2.41 9.91
CA PRO A 176 -22.58 2.64 11.04
C PRO A 176 -21.10 2.83 10.65
N GLY A 177 -20.83 3.24 9.41
CA GLY A 177 -19.50 3.36 8.83
C GLY A 177 -19.52 4.02 7.45
N GLN A 178 -18.35 4.19 6.83
CA GLN A 178 -18.25 4.63 5.44
C GLN A 178 -17.90 3.44 4.53
N MET A 179 -18.28 3.59 3.27
CA MET A 179 -18.03 2.59 2.25
C MET A 179 -17.63 3.28 0.95
N ASN A 180 -16.56 2.81 0.32
CA ASN A 180 -16.01 3.39 -0.90
C ASN A 180 -15.75 2.29 -1.94
N LEU A 181 -16.34 2.43 -3.12
CA LEU A 181 -16.18 1.53 -4.25
C LEU A 181 -15.31 2.20 -5.32
N ALA A 182 -14.20 1.54 -5.69
CA ALA A 182 -13.29 2.02 -6.72
C ALA A 182 -12.90 0.89 -7.69
N VAL A 183 -12.54 1.24 -8.92
CA VAL A 183 -11.92 0.29 -9.86
C VAL A 183 -10.42 0.23 -9.57
N VAL A 184 -9.92 -0.96 -9.28
CA VAL A 184 -8.52 -1.19 -8.87
C VAL A 184 -7.67 -1.59 -10.07
N ALA A 185 -8.20 -2.46 -10.93
CA ALA A 185 -7.49 -2.94 -12.11
C ALA A 185 -8.47 -3.36 -13.22
N LEU A 186 -7.98 -3.44 -14.44
CA LEU A 186 -8.67 -4.15 -15.52
C LEU A 186 -8.40 -5.65 -15.37
N SER A 187 -9.41 -6.49 -15.59
CA SER A 187 -9.17 -7.92 -15.62
C SER A 187 -8.27 -8.26 -16.80
N ARG A 188 -7.38 -9.21 -16.57
CA ARG A 188 -6.55 -9.77 -17.63
C ARG A 188 -7.17 -11.09 -18.05
N PRO A 189 -7.28 -11.39 -19.35
CA PRO A 189 -7.68 -12.72 -19.77
C PRO A 189 -6.79 -13.74 -19.08
N ASN A 190 -7.42 -14.69 -18.41
CA ASN A 190 -6.71 -15.72 -17.67
C ASN A 190 -5.77 -16.43 -18.64
N PRO A 191 -4.44 -16.48 -18.41
CA PRO A 191 -3.56 -17.17 -19.34
C PRO A 191 -4.03 -18.61 -19.46
N ALA A 192 -4.19 -19.09 -20.71
CA ALA A 192 -4.92 -20.30 -21.06
C ALA A 192 -4.43 -21.61 -20.41
N PHE A 193 -3.34 -21.57 -19.65
CA PHE A 193 -2.70 -22.71 -19.01
C PHE A 193 -2.31 -22.43 -17.56
N LEU A 194 -3.19 -21.81 -16.76
CA LEU A 194 -2.98 -21.81 -15.32
C LEU A 194 -3.28 -23.19 -14.74
N THR A 195 -2.37 -23.68 -13.91
CA THR A 195 -2.67 -24.81 -13.03
C THR A 195 -3.75 -24.41 -12.02
N SER A 196 -4.53 -25.35 -11.49
CA SER A 196 -5.57 -25.06 -10.49
C SER A 196 -5.03 -24.30 -9.27
N ARG A 197 -3.75 -24.53 -8.93
CA ARG A 197 -3.05 -23.84 -7.83
C ARG A 197 -2.73 -22.38 -8.14
N GLU A 198 -2.44 -22.07 -9.39
CA GLU A 198 -2.19 -20.69 -9.82
C GLU A 198 -3.52 -19.96 -10.01
N ALA A 199 -4.52 -20.61 -10.59
CA ALA A 199 -5.86 -20.05 -10.72
C ALA A 199 -6.46 -19.67 -9.35
N SER A 200 -6.21 -20.46 -8.30
CA SER A 200 -6.68 -20.12 -6.95
C SER A 200 -5.97 -18.90 -6.34
N ARG A 201 -4.76 -18.57 -6.80
CA ARG A 201 -4.01 -17.36 -6.37
C ARG A 201 -4.33 -16.12 -7.20
N MET A 202 -5.15 -16.27 -8.25
CA MET A 202 -5.49 -15.19 -9.16
C MET A 202 -6.95 -14.79 -8.97
N LEU A 203 -7.21 -13.49 -9.01
CA LEU A 203 -8.54 -12.89 -9.14
C LEU A 203 -8.57 -12.11 -10.46
N ALA A 204 -9.39 -12.54 -11.42
CA ALA A 204 -9.51 -11.85 -12.71
C ALA A 204 -8.19 -11.66 -13.49
N GLY A 205 -7.26 -12.60 -13.36
CA GLY A 205 -5.93 -12.47 -13.96
C GLY A 205 -4.95 -11.56 -13.21
N VAL A 206 -5.29 -11.09 -12.00
CA VAL A 206 -4.40 -10.35 -11.09
C VAL A 206 -4.05 -11.24 -9.89
N ASP A 207 -2.78 -11.24 -9.49
CA ASP A 207 -2.33 -12.00 -8.32
C ASP A 207 -2.96 -11.41 -7.04
N ILE A 208 -3.58 -12.26 -6.23
CA ILE A 208 -4.10 -11.90 -4.91
C ILE A 208 -2.99 -11.30 -4.04
N GLY A 209 -1.74 -11.74 -4.22
CA GLY A 209 -0.59 -11.16 -3.54
C GLY A 209 -0.36 -9.67 -3.87
N ASP A 210 -0.67 -9.24 -5.09
CA ASP A 210 -0.56 -7.83 -5.49
C ASP A 210 -1.71 -7.01 -4.92
N LEU A 211 -2.94 -7.54 -4.91
CA LEU A 211 -4.09 -6.90 -4.25
C LEU A 211 -3.83 -6.69 -2.75
N ARG A 212 -3.27 -7.71 -2.09
CA ARG A 212 -2.89 -7.63 -0.68
C ARG A 212 -1.84 -6.54 -0.43
N ARG A 213 -0.85 -6.39 -1.31
CA ARG A 213 0.18 -5.33 -1.18
C ARG A 213 -0.42 -3.94 -1.21
N ILE A 214 -1.40 -3.70 -2.08
CA ILE A 214 -2.11 -2.41 -2.14
C ILE A 214 -2.77 -2.10 -0.78
N VAL A 215 -3.40 -3.11 -0.16
CA VAL A 215 -4.00 -2.95 1.17
C VAL A 215 -2.94 -2.71 2.25
N ILE A 216 -1.84 -3.46 2.23
CA ILE A 216 -0.73 -3.28 3.17
C ILE A 216 -0.18 -1.86 3.07
N ASP A 217 0.10 -1.37 1.88
CA ASP A 217 0.63 -0.02 1.69
C ASP A 217 -0.35 1.04 2.24
N LYS A 218 -1.65 0.87 1.98
CA LYS A 218 -2.69 1.75 2.53
C LYS A 218 -2.76 1.68 4.06
N MET A 219 -2.68 0.49 4.64
CA MET A 219 -2.72 0.31 6.10
C MET A 219 -1.47 0.83 6.78
N VAL A 220 -0.29 0.69 6.17
CA VAL A 220 0.96 1.28 6.69
C VAL A 220 0.85 2.80 6.75
N VAL A 221 0.30 3.44 5.72
CA VAL A 221 0.06 4.90 5.72
C VAL A 221 -0.96 5.30 6.80
N ALA A 222 -1.98 4.48 7.04
CA ALA A 222 -2.98 4.71 8.08
C ALA A 222 -2.48 4.34 9.50
N GLY A 223 -1.27 3.80 9.65
CA GLY A 223 -0.77 3.28 10.94
C GLY A 223 -1.43 1.98 11.41
N GLY A 224 -2.16 1.30 10.52
CA GLY A 224 -2.82 0.02 10.78
C GLY A 224 -2.04 -1.21 10.32
N TRP A 225 -2.62 -2.39 10.57
CA TRP A 225 -2.09 -3.68 10.15
C TRP A 225 -3.18 -4.56 9.54
N VAL A 226 -2.78 -5.47 8.67
CA VAL A 226 -3.65 -6.51 8.12
C VAL A 226 -3.72 -7.66 9.12
N ILE A 227 -4.93 -8.07 9.49
CA ILE A 227 -5.19 -9.16 10.43
C ILE A 227 -5.24 -10.48 9.69
N ASN A 228 -6.09 -10.55 8.67
CA ASN A 228 -6.35 -11.77 7.95
C ASN A 228 -6.75 -11.45 6.51
N ASP A 229 -6.53 -12.40 5.62
CA ASP A 229 -6.94 -12.33 4.24
C ASP A 229 -7.42 -13.71 3.79
N TYR A 230 -8.57 -13.74 3.13
CA TYR A 230 -9.18 -14.98 2.66
C TYR A 230 -9.93 -14.76 1.36
N VAL A 231 -10.18 -15.84 0.63
CA VAL A 231 -11.05 -15.83 -0.54
C VAL A 231 -12.39 -16.40 -0.14
N SER A 232 -13.45 -15.64 -0.37
CA SER A 232 -14.83 -16.07 -0.22
C SER A 232 -15.47 -16.27 -1.59
N ASP A 233 -16.54 -17.05 -1.64
CA ASP A 233 -17.38 -17.20 -2.82
C ASP A 233 -18.76 -16.63 -2.50
N VAL A 234 -19.17 -15.60 -3.24
CA VAL A 234 -20.45 -14.89 -3.05
C VAL A 234 -21.23 -15.00 -4.34
N ASN A 235 -22.31 -15.78 -4.34
CA ASN A 235 -23.13 -16.08 -5.52
C ASN A 235 -22.35 -16.71 -6.69
N GLY A 236 -21.36 -17.55 -6.42
CA GLY A 236 -20.52 -18.17 -7.46
C GLY A 236 -19.45 -17.23 -8.03
N ALA A 237 -19.37 -15.99 -7.53
CA ALA A 237 -18.30 -15.07 -7.83
C ALA A 237 -17.25 -15.09 -6.72
N ARG A 238 -15.98 -15.27 -7.10
CA ARG A 238 -14.86 -15.20 -6.16
C ARG A 238 -14.65 -13.77 -5.70
N VAL A 239 -14.57 -13.59 -4.38
CA VAL A 239 -14.30 -12.32 -3.71
C VAL A 239 -13.08 -12.50 -2.82
N PHE A 240 -12.06 -11.67 -3.01
CA PHE A 240 -10.91 -11.63 -2.11
C PHE A 240 -11.17 -10.60 -1.01
N VAL A 241 -11.13 -11.03 0.25
CA VAL A 241 -11.44 -10.21 1.41
C VAL A 241 -10.18 -10.04 2.26
N VAL A 242 -9.87 -8.80 2.61
CA VAL A 242 -8.77 -8.46 3.52
C VAL A 242 -9.30 -7.71 4.71
N LEU A 243 -9.07 -8.25 5.90
CA LEU A 243 -9.40 -7.66 7.18
C LEU A 243 -8.19 -6.94 7.73
N ALA A 244 -8.37 -5.68 8.12
CA ALA A 244 -7.33 -4.87 8.72
C ALA A 244 -7.88 -4.05 9.88
N ARG A 245 -6.98 -3.56 10.73
CA ARG A 245 -7.33 -2.69 11.85
C ARG A 245 -6.33 -1.56 11.98
N THR A 246 -6.84 -0.43 12.44
CA THR A 246 -6.05 0.72 12.86
C THR A 246 -6.11 0.80 14.38
N PRO A 247 -4.97 0.99 15.07
CA PRO A 247 -4.97 1.07 16.52
C PRO A 247 -5.86 2.22 17.01
N LYS A 248 -6.37 2.07 18.23
CA LYS A 248 -7.04 3.17 18.93
C LYS A 248 -6.01 4.27 19.17
N ASP A 249 -6.26 5.45 18.61
CA ASP A 249 -5.48 6.64 18.90
C ASP A 249 -6.16 7.44 20.03
N ALA A 250 -5.47 8.39 20.65
CA ALA A 250 -6.02 9.21 21.73
C ALA A 250 -7.27 10.01 21.32
N ARG A 251 -7.49 10.20 20.01
CA ARG A 251 -8.62 10.97 19.45
C ARG A 251 -9.62 10.14 18.65
N GLU A 252 -9.22 8.97 18.16
CA GLU A 252 -10.09 8.14 17.31
C GLU A 252 -10.24 6.74 17.89
N PRO A 253 -11.47 6.19 17.92
CA PRO A 253 -11.69 4.81 18.36
C PRO A 253 -10.97 3.83 17.43
N GLU A 254 -10.77 2.60 17.91
CA GLU A 254 -10.25 1.51 17.08
C GLU A 254 -11.19 1.31 15.87
N LYS A 255 -10.59 1.25 14.68
CA LYS A 255 -11.32 1.10 13.42
C LYS A 255 -10.99 -0.24 12.78
N VAL A 256 -12.03 -0.93 12.33
CA VAL A 256 -11.93 -2.12 11.49
C VAL A 256 -12.10 -1.68 10.04
N TRP A 257 -11.19 -2.15 9.21
CA TRP A 257 -11.22 -1.95 7.77
C TRP A 257 -11.42 -3.28 7.08
N THR A 258 -12.40 -3.36 6.20
CA THR A 258 -12.58 -4.53 5.34
C THR A 258 -12.47 -4.12 3.89
N PHE A 259 -11.60 -4.82 3.16
CA PHE A 259 -11.39 -4.61 1.73
C PHE A 259 -11.91 -5.82 0.98
N TYR A 260 -12.88 -5.60 0.11
CA TYR A 260 -13.40 -6.62 -0.79
C TYR A 260 -12.93 -6.33 -2.21
N PHE A 261 -12.37 -7.33 -2.87
CA PHE A 261 -12.02 -7.26 -4.27
C PHE A 261 -12.84 -8.28 -5.04
N THR A 262 -13.52 -7.83 -6.08
CA THR A 262 -14.37 -8.70 -6.91
C THR A 262 -14.26 -8.32 -8.39
N GLU A 263 -14.41 -9.32 -9.26
CA GLU A 263 -14.38 -9.14 -10.70
C GLU A 263 -15.79 -8.93 -11.24
N MET A 264 -16.01 -7.86 -12.00
CA MET A 264 -17.27 -7.64 -12.72
C MET A 264 -16.99 -6.96 -14.07
N GLY A 265 -17.60 -7.47 -15.15
CA GLY A 265 -17.52 -6.82 -16.47
C GLY A 265 -16.10 -6.57 -16.97
N GLY A 266 -15.16 -7.49 -16.67
CA GLY A 266 -13.76 -7.36 -17.08
C GLY A 266 -12.94 -6.34 -16.26
N ARG A 267 -13.40 -5.97 -15.06
CA ARG A 267 -12.71 -5.03 -14.17
C ARG A 267 -12.73 -5.58 -12.74
N ILE A 268 -11.66 -5.29 -12.00
CA ILE A 268 -11.59 -5.57 -10.57
C ILE A 268 -12.06 -4.33 -9.83
N TYR A 269 -13.14 -4.49 -9.09
CA TYR A 269 -13.65 -3.50 -8.16
C TYR A 269 -13.12 -3.78 -6.76
N GLY A 270 -12.70 -2.72 -6.08
CA GLY A 270 -12.34 -2.72 -4.67
C GLY A 270 -13.37 -1.95 -3.88
N LEU A 271 -14.03 -2.62 -2.94
CA LEU A 271 -14.92 -2.01 -1.95
C LEU A 271 -14.14 -1.93 -0.63
N THR A 272 -13.94 -0.71 -0.13
CA THR A 272 -13.39 -0.49 1.21
C THR A 272 -14.54 -0.13 2.14
N THR A 273 -14.64 -0.78 3.29
CA THR A 273 -15.47 -0.34 4.41
C THR A 273 -14.60 0.06 5.59
N ASP A 274 -15.02 1.09 6.31
CA ASP A 274 -14.47 1.45 7.61
C ASP A 274 -15.60 1.51 8.64
N SER A 275 -15.36 0.94 9.81
CA SER A 275 -16.33 0.95 10.89
C SER A 275 -15.67 0.88 12.25
N ALA A 276 -16.40 1.28 13.28
CA ALA A 276 -16.04 0.93 14.64
C ALA A 276 -16.08 -0.60 14.82
N VAL A 277 -15.32 -1.12 15.79
CA VAL A 277 -15.21 -2.57 16.05
C VAL A 277 -16.57 -3.18 16.39
N GLU A 278 -17.44 -2.43 17.08
CA GLU A 278 -18.76 -2.91 17.51
C GLU A 278 -19.74 -3.06 16.34
N ASN A 279 -19.49 -2.37 15.23
CA ASN A 279 -20.38 -2.35 14.06
C ASN A 279 -19.79 -3.08 12.85
N SER A 280 -18.65 -3.77 13.00
CA SER A 280 -17.97 -4.44 11.88
C SER A 280 -18.86 -5.47 11.20
N ASP A 281 -19.61 -6.24 11.98
CA ASP A 281 -20.41 -7.35 11.47
C ASP A 281 -21.58 -6.85 10.63
N ARG A 282 -22.26 -5.80 11.12
CA ARG A 282 -23.32 -5.12 10.36
C ARG A 282 -22.79 -4.49 9.07
N MET A 283 -21.56 -3.96 9.09
CA MET A 283 -20.95 -3.40 7.89
C MET A 283 -20.50 -4.46 6.89
N ALA A 284 -20.10 -5.64 7.37
CA ALA A 284 -19.81 -6.76 6.51
C ALA A 284 -21.07 -7.25 5.77
N GLU A 285 -22.20 -7.39 6.47
CA GLU A 285 -23.47 -7.78 5.86
C GLU A 285 -23.92 -6.81 4.77
N GLU A 286 -23.84 -5.50 5.03
CA GLU A 286 -24.19 -4.48 4.04
C GLU A 286 -23.22 -4.47 2.85
N ALA A 287 -21.92 -4.69 3.08
CA ALA A 287 -20.95 -4.82 2.01
C ALA A 287 -21.24 -6.02 1.10
N GLU A 288 -21.62 -7.17 1.68
CA GLU A 288 -22.01 -8.36 0.92
C GLU A 288 -23.28 -8.14 0.10
N ARG A 289 -24.27 -7.43 0.64
CA ARG A 289 -25.47 -7.00 -0.12
C ARG A 289 -25.11 -6.13 -1.30
N VAL A 290 -24.18 -5.19 -1.11
CA VAL A 290 -23.71 -4.29 -2.17
C VAL A 290 -22.98 -5.07 -3.26
N ILE A 291 -22.09 -5.99 -2.88
CA ILE A 291 -21.39 -6.87 -3.83
C ILE A 291 -22.39 -7.71 -4.62
N THR A 292 -23.37 -8.31 -3.94
CA THR A 292 -24.45 -9.08 -4.59
C THR A 292 -25.24 -8.23 -5.59
N ALA A 293 -25.62 -7.01 -5.21
CA ALA A 293 -26.34 -6.10 -6.09
C ALA A 293 -25.50 -5.65 -7.29
N LEU A 294 -24.19 -5.48 -7.10
CA LEU A 294 -23.27 -5.13 -8.19
C LEU A 294 -23.15 -6.27 -9.20
N HIS A 295 -23.07 -7.52 -8.75
CA HIS A 295 -23.06 -8.70 -9.63
C HIS A 295 -24.36 -8.85 -10.39
N ALA A 296 -25.52 -8.78 -9.71
CA ALA A 296 -26.82 -8.85 -10.36
C ALA A 296 -27.00 -7.78 -11.46
N ARG A 297 -26.49 -6.57 -11.21
CA ARG A 297 -26.51 -5.49 -12.21
C ARG A 297 -25.55 -5.73 -13.37
N ALA A 298 -24.38 -6.32 -13.11
CA ALA A 298 -23.42 -6.65 -14.15
C ALA A 298 -23.94 -7.75 -15.07
N GLU A 299 -24.68 -8.73 -14.54
CA GLU A 299 -25.34 -9.77 -15.32
C GLU A 299 -26.49 -9.23 -16.17
N ALA A 300 -27.29 -8.30 -15.64
CA ALA A 300 -28.38 -7.67 -16.39
C ALA A 300 -27.93 -6.82 -17.59
N ASN A 301 -26.64 -6.43 -17.63
CA ASN A 301 -26.05 -5.62 -18.70
C ASN A 301 -25.28 -6.45 -19.75
N LYS A 302 -25.25 -7.78 -19.63
CA LYS A 302 -24.69 -8.68 -20.64
C LYS A 302 -25.75 -9.10 -21.64
#